data_AF-A0A936BFF9-F1
#
_entry.id   AF-A0A936BFF9-F1
#
_cell.length_a   1.000
_cell.length_b   1.000
_cell.length_c   1.000
_cell.angle_alpha   90.00
_cell.angle_beta   90.00
_cell.angle_gamma   90.00
#
_symmetry.space_group_name_H-M   'P 1'
#
loop_
_entity.id
_entity.type
_entity.pdbx_description
1 polymer ?
#
loop_
_entity_poly.entity_id
_entity_poly.type
_entity_poly.pdbx_seq_one_letter_code
_entity_poly.pdbx_strand_id
1 'polypeptide(L)'
;MFNFNLIGLAMTLGCATVGHLIAEWIGHDTKQVAMSIAGLMMLVIDAPYRWRFSPNTGWKRWFYGQGGGWLVFPVWFLGILFVIVEMIKAN
;
A
#
# COMPACT_ATOMS: atom_id res chain seq x y z
N MET A 1 7.69 -24.70 -1.83
CA MET A 1 6.40 -24.16 -2.31
C MET A 1 6.43 -22.65 -2.16
N PHE A 2 6.29 -21.89 -3.26
CA PHE A 2 6.02 -20.46 -3.18
C PHE A 2 4.63 -20.29 -2.55
N ASN A 3 4.58 -19.70 -1.35
CA ASN A 3 3.31 -19.40 -0.71
C ASN A 3 2.86 -18.02 -1.23
N PHE A 4 1.75 -17.95 -1.98
CA PHE A 4 1.26 -16.71 -2.56
C PHE A 4 0.30 -16.03 -1.60
N ASN A 5 0.61 -14.80 -1.16
CA ASN A 5 -0.23 -14.05 -0.24
C ASN A 5 -1.37 -13.34 -0.98
N LEU A 6 -2.34 -14.11 -1.47
CA LEU A 6 -3.49 -13.58 -2.22
C LEU A 6 -4.30 -12.58 -1.38
N ILE A 7 -4.47 -12.85 -0.09
CA ILE A 7 -5.23 -11.98 0.82
C ILE A 7 -4.51 -10.65 1.00
N GLY A 8 -3.19 -10.66 1.22
CA GLY A 8 -2.39 -9.45 1.33
C GLY A 8 -2.42 -8.63 0.04
N LEU A 9 -2.30 -9.28 -1.12
CA LEU A 9 -2.39 -8.60 -2.41
C LEU A 9 -3.78 -7.98 -2.64
N ALA A 10 -4.85 -8.73 -2.38
CA ALA A 10 -6.21 -8.25 -2.51
C ALA A 10 -6.49 -7.06 -1.58
N MET A 11 -5.94 -7.09 -0.36
CA MET A 11 -6.07 -5.97 0.58
C MET A 11 -5.32 -4.73 0.07
N THR A 12 -4.07 -4.89 -0.37
CA THR A 12 -3.27 -3.79 -0.89
C THR A 12 -3.88 -3.17 -2.15
N LEU A 13 -4.41 -3.98 -3.06
CA LEU A 13 -5.15 -3.51 -4.24
C LEU A 13 -6.48 -2.85 -3.85
N GLY A 14 -7.22 -3.42 -2.90
CA GLY A 14 -8.46 -2.83 -2.39
C GLY A 14 -8.25 -1.45 -1.77
N CYS A 15 -7.17 -1.28 -1.01
CA CYS A 15 -6.79 0.02 -0.44
C CYS A 15 -6.46 1.04 -1.54
N ALA A 16 -5.75 0.62 -2.59
CA ALA A 16 -5.45 1.47 -3.74
C ALA A 16 -6.73 1.92 -4.45
N THR A 17 -7.67 0.99 -4.68
CA THR A 17 -8.98 1.28 -5.30
C THR A 17 -9.78 2.26 -4.44
N VAL A 18 -9.86 2.03 -3.13
CA VAL A 18 -10.59 2.92 -2.21
C VAL A 18 -9.98 4.32 -2.21
N GLY A 19 -8.66 4.45 -2.15
CA GLY A 19 -8.02 5.77 -2.19
C GLY A 19 -8.20 6.48 -3.53
N HIS A 20 -8.26 5.75 -4.64
CA HIS A 20 -8.60 6.32 -5.94
C HIS A 20 -10.04 6.86 -5.97
N LEU A 21 -11.02 6.09 -5.49
CA LEU A 21 -12.42 6.51 -5.42
C LEU A 21 -12.62 7.72 -4.51
N ILE A 22 -11.89 7.78 -3.39
CA ILE A 22 -11.90 8.94 -2.49
C ILE A 22 -11.36 10.18 -3.21
N ALA A 23 -10.29 10.05 -3.98
CA ALA A 23 -9.73 11.18 -4.71
C ALA A 23 -10.67 11.72 -5.80
N GLU A 24 -11.34 10.82 -6.53
CA GLU A 24 -12.41 11.19 -7.47
C GLU A 24 -13.56 11.90 -6.76
N TRP A 25 -13.97 11.40 -5.60
CA TRP A 25 -15.06 12.00 -4.81
C TRP A 25 -14.74 13.39 -4.27
N ILE A 26 -13.47 13.65 -3.93
CA ILE A 26 -13.00 14.98 -3.47
C ILE A 26 -12.86 15.96 -4.65
N GLY A 27 -13.01 15.50 -5.90
CA GLY A 27 -12.92 16.35 -7.10
C GLY A 27 -11.49 16.71 -7.49
N HIS A 28 -10.51 15.88 -7.12
CA HIS A 28 -9.14 16.07 -7.56
C HIS A 28 -8.94 15.43 -8.95
N ASP A 29 -8.95 16.27 -9.99
CA ASP A 29 -8.78 15.85 -11.39
C ASP A 29 -7.34 15.42 -11.74
N THR A 30 -6.36 15.72 -10.87
CA THR A 30 -4.98 15.35 -11.10
C THR A 30 -4.73 13.91 -10.69
N LYS A 31 -4.46 13.05 -11.68
CA LYS A 31 -4.08 11.64 -11.52
C LYS A 31 -3.03 11.42 -10.42
N GLN A 32 -2.16 12.41 -10.22
CA GLN A 32 -1.08 12.37 -9.24
C GLN A 32 -1.56 12.45 -7.78
N VAL A 33 -2.54 13.31 -7.49
CA VAL A 33 -3.16 13.40 -6.16
C VAL A 33 -3.93 12.12 -5.85
N ALA A 34 -4.65 11.58 -6.85
CA ALA A 34 -5.37 10.32 -6.69
C ALA A 34 -4.45 9.12 -6.39
N MET A 35 -3.31 9.02 -7.06
CA MET A 35 -2.30 8.00 -6.76
C MET A 35 -1.69 8.15 -5.36
N SER A 36 -1.61 9.37 -4.85
CA SER A 36 -1.00 9.66 -3.55
C SER A 36 -1.95 9.39 -2.40
N ILE A 37 -3.24 9.71 -2.57
CA ILE A 37 -4.31 9.28 -1.66
C ILE A 37 -4.40 7.75 -1.66
N ALA A 38 -4.33 7.10 -2.81
CA ALA A 38 -4.24 5.64 -2.92
C ALA A 38 -3.03 5.06 -2.16
N GLY A 39 -1.83 5.62 -2.37
CA GLY A 39 -0.62 5.22 -1.65
C GLY A 39 -0.71 5.41 -0.14
N LEU A 40 -1.29 6.52 0.32
CA LEU A 40 -1.58 6.79 1.74
C LEU A 40 -2.55 5.79 2.34
N MET A 41 -3.64 5.48 1.63
CA MET A 41 -4.63 4.49 2.09
C MET A 41 -4.01 3.09 2.19
N MET A 42 -3.17 2.72 1.22
CA MET A 42 -2.40 1.47 1.29
C MET A 42 -1.50 1.45 2.54
N LEU A 43 -0.76 2.52 2.82
CA LEU A 43 0.07 2.62 4.03
C LEU A 43 -0.74 2.49 5.32
N VAL A 44 -1.81 3.27 5.45
CA VAL A 44 -2.60 3.41 6.68
C VAL A 44 -3.42 2.15 6.97
N ILE A 45 -3.91 1.43 5.97
CA ILE A 45 -4.76 0.25 6.17
C ILE A 45 -3.94 -1.04 6.23
N ASP A 46 -2.89 -1.14 5.40
CA ASP A 46 -2.05 -2.34 5.33
C ASP A 46 -1.11 -2.47 6.55
N ALA A 47 -0.62 -1.36 7.09
CA ALA A 47 0.27 -1.40 8.26
C ALA A 47 -0.41 -1.98 9.52
N PRO A 48 -1.64 -1.57 9.92
CA PRO A 48 -2.38 -2.18 11.03
C PRO A 48 -2.76 -3.64 10.79
N TYR A 49 -3.17 -3.99 9.56
CA TYR A 49 -3.47 -5.38 9.19
C TYR A 49 -2.27 -6.31 9.47
N ARG A 50 -1.06 -5.81 9.24
CA ARG A 50 0.19 -6.55 9.46
C ARG A 50 0.67 -6.51 10.90
N TRP A 51 0.41 -5.43 11.62
CA TRP A 51 0.71 -5.32 13.05
C TRP A 51 -0.02 -6.42 13.85
N ARG A 52 -1.17 -6.92 13.38
CA ARG A 52 -1.92 -8.03 13.99
C ARG A 52 -1.06 -9.27 14.30
N PHE A 53 0.04 -9.51 13.57
CA PHE A 53 0.90 -10.68 13.76
C PHE A 53 2.17 -10.42 14.60
N SER A 54 2.28 -9.28 15.28
CA SER A 54 3.50 -8.67 15.86
C SER A 54 4.34 -7.89 14.83
N PRO A 55 4.85 -6.69 15.16
CA PRO A 55 5.64 -5.85 14.25
C PRO A 55 6.80 -6.62 13.60
N ASN A 56 7.60 -7.32 14.40
CA ASN A 56 8.76 -8.06 13.91
C ASN A 56 8.37 -9.20 12.96
N THR A 57 7.27 -9.89 13.23
CA THR A 57 6.79 -10.99 12.38
C THR A 57 6.18 -10.45 11.08
N GLY A 58 5.45 -9.34 11.15
CA GLY A 58 4.87 -8.66 9.99
C GLY A 58 5.93 -8.17 9.01
N TRP A 59 6.99 -7.52 9.51
CA TRP A 59 8.11 -7.06 8.69
C TRP A 59 8.94 -8.23 8.13
N LYS A 60 9.17 -9.28 8.92
CA LYS A 60 9.89 -10.48 8.45
C LYS A 60 9.16 -11.18 7.31
N ARG A 61 7.82 -11.24 7.34
CA ARG A 61 7.00 -11.76 6.23
C ARG A 61 7.18 -11.00 4.92
N TRP A 62 7.67 -9.78 4.99
CA TRP A 62 7.75 -8.88 3.85
C TRP A 62 9.11 -8.85 3.19
N PHE A 63 10.15 -8.55 3.98
CA PHE A 63 11.52 -8.45 3.48
C PHE A 63 12.16 -9.81 3.26
N TYR A 64 11.72 -10.83 3.99
CA TYR A 64 12.29 -12.18 3.91
C TYR A 64 11.33 -13.18 3.24
N GLY A 65 10.27 -12.67 2.58
CA GLY A 65 9.37 -13.48 1.76
C GLY A 65 8.54 -14.54 2.49
N GLN A 66 8.53 -14.55 3.83
CA GLN A 66 7.76 -15.53 4.58
C GLN A 66 6.25 -15.32 4.36
N GLY A 67 5.53 -16.39 4.02
CA GLY A 67 4.08 -16.33 3.80
C GLY A 67 3.64 -15.50 2.60
N GLY A 68 4.53 -15.24 1.62
CA GLY A 68 4.16 -14.62 0.34
C GLY A 68 4.16 -13.09 0.30
N GLY A 69 4.72 -12.43 1.31
CA GLY A 69 4.75 -10.97 1.37
C GLY A 69 5.60 -10.30 0.29
N TRP A 70 6.54 -11.02 -0.33
CA TRP A 70 7.47 -10.48 -1.33
C TRP A 70 6.78 -9.96 -2.60
N LEU A 71 5.61 -10.52 -2.97
CA LEU A 71 4.82 -10.05 -4.13
C LEU A 71 3.94 -8.84 -3.81
N VAL A 72 3.65 -8.64 -2.52
CA VAL A 72 2.88 -7.48 -2.05
C VAL A 72 3.80 -6.26 -1.88
N PHE A 73 5.09 -6.50 -1.63
CA PHE A 73 6.09 -5.45 -1.40
C PHE A 73 6.22 -4.45 -2.56
N PRO A 74 6.34 -4.85 -3.85
CA PRO A 74 6.43 -3.89 -4.95
C PRO A 74 5.21 -2.98 -5.05
N VAL A 75 4.01 -3.53 -4.87
CA VAL A 75 2.76 -2.77 -4.96
C VAL A 75 2.68 -1.75 -3.83
N TRP A 76 3.04 -2.15 -2.60
CA TRP A 76 3.09 -1.23 -1.47
C TRP A 76 4.20 -0.18 -1.59
N PHE A 77 5.38 -0.57 -2.09
CA PHE A 77 6.51 0.33 -2.28
C PHE A 77 6.20 1.41 -3.32
N LEU A 78 5.45 1.08 -4.38
CA LEU A 78 4.92 2.07 -5.31
C LEU A 78 4.01 3.09 -4.61
N GLY A 79 3.16 2.64 -3.69
CA GLY A 79 2.33 3.52 -2.85
C GLY A 79 3.16 4.53 -2.04
N ILE A 80 4.26 4.09 -1.41
CA ILE A 80 5.21 4.98 -0.74
C ILE A 80 5.82 6.00 -1.70
N LEU A 81 6.31 5.52 -2.85
CA LEU A 81 6.99 6.38 -3.82
C LEU A 81 6.10 7.53 -4.30
N PHE A 82 4.81 7.25 -4.56
CA PHE A 82 3.86 8.29 -4.95
C PHE A 82 3.66 9.34 -3.86
N VAL A 83 3.52 8.92 -2.61
CA VAL A 83 3.41 9.85 -1.47
C VAL A 83 4.66 10.73 -1.34
N ILE A 84 5.85 10.13 -1.42
CA ILE A 84 7.12 10.88 -1.33
C ILE A 84 7.23 11.91 -2.46
N VAL A 85 6.90 11.53 -3.69
CA VAL A 85 6.96 12.44 -4.85
C VAL A 85 6.04 13.65 -4.66
N GLU A 86 4.83 13.46 -4.12
CA GLU A 86 3.96 14.60 -3.79
C GLU A 86 4.51 15.46 -2.66
N MET A 87 5.07 14.87 -1.61
CA MET A 87 5.66 15.64 -0.51
C MET A 87 6.84 16.51 -0.99
N ILE A 88 7.63 16.03 -1.95
CA ILE A 88 8.71 16.80 -2.56
C ILE A 88 8.17 17.96 -3.40
N LYS A 89 7.07 17.77 -4.14
CA LYS A 89 6.45 18.82 -4.96
C LYS A 89 5.74 19.90 -4.15
N ALA A 90 5.31 19.58 -2.93
CA ALA A 90 4.63 20.50 -2.03
C ALA A 90 5.57 21.46 -1.28
N ASN A 91 6.88 21.20 -1.30
CA ASN A 91 7.94 22.07 -0.75
C ASN A 91 8.60 22.89 -1.86
#